data_AF-A0A847HN87-F1
#
_entry.id   AF-A0A847HN87-F1
#
_cell.length_a   1.000
_cell.length_b   1.000
_cell.length_c   1.000
_cell.angle_alpha   90.00
_cell.angle_beta   90.00
_cell.angle_gamma   90.00
#
_symmetry.space_group_name_H-M   'P 1'
#
loop_
_entity.id
_entity.type
_entity.pdbx_description
1 polymer ?
#
loop_
_entity_poly.entity_id
_entity_poly.type
_entity_poly.pdbx_seq_one_letter_code
_entity_poly.pdbx_strand_id
1 'polypeptide(L)'
;MKRIFLLVALLLVGCFNVISAQSLEEMVEGSSSEELGIVNVQDDERSKDSEISEGFAESIVPSPSGMLSFESLFSFVKKLIAELFGGEVEEKPVVVATGDDSDESPGGMTGGEDNPPPQEKVETKPLSGYESIPIPAGAAGSGSEFMKRTENMTPAQREEAILAEILAGNIPSFLREFKEIEVSRKLKDGKTHVIKYKVMPDVLAIGNDSDFVRMPMSPLAAQTIADKFNCILPTTQMSDDIYNHAETKLTPSPMSGGQYKNWQQRMTKNEFYTEHQRLVEEKCRKVGHQNGMLIAGHKKDVIITNFLNSHKDSVVIYGWHDSRNGGKPIQGYGWGHEVTYADYSHGIRLIANEVEVDGEKMDIKDVLADPTLSKLLSKEGPVKNTRAHRK
;
A
#
# COMPACT_ATOMS: atom_id res chain seq x y z
N MET A 1 43.48 -13.03 -12.48
CA MET A 1 43.98 -12.70 -11.13
C MET A 1 44.52 -11.27 -10.97
N LYS A 2 45.20 -10.66 -11.95
CA LYS A 2 45.68 -9.26 -11.85
C LYS A 2 44.59 -8.16 -11.97
N ARG A 3 43.41 -8.46 -12.52
CA ARG A 3 42.26 -7.52 -12.60
C ARG A 3 41.39 -7.47 -11.33
N ILE A 4 41.48 -8.48 -10.47
CA ILE A 4 40.76 -8.52 -9.18
C ILE A 4 41.52 -7.69 -8.13
N PHE A 5 42.85 -7.66 -8.19
CA PHE A 5 43.67 -6.85 -7.29
C PHE A 5 43.56 -5.33 -7.54
N LEU A 6 43.28 -4.90 -8.78
CA LEU A 6 43.11 -3.48 -9.11
C LEU A 6 41.76 -2.93 -8.61
N LEU A 7 40.70 -3.75 -8.65
CA LEU A 7 39.37 -3.39 -8.13
C LEU A 7 39.35 -3.33 -6.60
N VAL A 8 40.06 -4.22 -5.91
CA VAL A 8 40.18 -4.20 -4.44
C VAL A 8 41.07 -3.05 -3.96
N ALA A 9 42.08 -2.63 -4.73
CA ALA A 9 42.90 -1.47 -4.40
C ALA A 9 42.15 -0.13 -4.59
N LEU A 10 41.29 -0.01 -5.60
CA LEU A 10 40.43 1.18 -5.81
C LEU A 10 39.30 1.28 -4.77
N LEU A 11 38.83 0.14 -4.24
CA LEU A 11 37.85 0.12 -3.14
C LEU A 11 38.45 0.39 -1.75
N LEU A 12 39.76 0.22 -1.56
CA LEU A 12 40.43 0.47 -0.27
C LEU A 12 41.07 1.86 -0.13
N VAL A 13 41.29 2.60 -1.22
CA VAL A 13 41.75 3.99 -1.16
C VAL A 13 40.59 4.99 -1.03
N GLY A 14 39.34 4.57 -1.31
CA GLY A 14 38.13 5.36 -1.05
C GLY A 14 37.65 5.37 0.42
N CYS A 15 38.30 4.61 1.32
CA CYS A 15 37.87 4.47 2.72
C CYS A 15 38.73 5.21 3.75
N PHE A 16 39.66 6.07 3.35
CA PHE A 16 40.39 6.94 4.28
C PHE A 16 40.42 8.37 3.74
N ASN A 17 39.38 9.15 4.06
CA ASN A 17 39.41 10.59 4.35
C ASN A 17 38.00 11.18 4.24
N VAL A 18 37.18 11.11 5.30
CA VAL A 18 36.30 12.22 5.72
C VAL A 18 36.07 12.09 7.23
N ILE A 19 37.02 12.57 8.02
CA ILE A 19 36.76 13.06 9.38
C ILE A 19 36.74 14.58 9.27
N SER A 20 35.63 15.17 9.73
CA SER A 20 35.38 16.60 9.94
C SER A 20 35.22 17.48 8.69
N ALA A 21 33.99 17.94 8.45
CA ALA A 21 33.74 19.22 7.79
C ALA A 21 32.57 19.93 8.48
N GLN A 22 32.91 21.07 9.06
CA GLN A 22 32.01 22.13 9.51
C GLN A 22 31.33 22.80 8.31
N SER A 23 30.34 23.64 8.60
CA SER A 23 29.38 24.28 7.70
C SER A 23 29.94 24.94 6.43
N LEU A 24 29.10 24.88 5.39
CA LEU A 24 29.30 25.25 3.99
C LEU A 24 29.32 26.77 3.68
N GLU A 25 29.92 27.60 4.54
CA GLU A 25 29.94 29.07 4.35
C GLU A 25 31.34 29.70 4.21
N GLU A 26 32.42 28.92 4.16
CA GLU A 26 33.77 29.49 4.14
C GLU A 26 34.74 28.75 3.19
N MET A 27 34.44 28.67 1.89
CA MET A 27 35.42 28.22 0.87
C MET A 27 35.23 28.90 -0.50
N VAL A 28 35.05 30.22 -0.52
CA VAL A 28 35.22 31.01 -1.76
C VAL A 28 36.19 32.16 -1.47
N GLU A 29 37.48 31.89 -1.60
CA GLU A 29 38.50 32.90 -1.93
C GLU A 29 39.83 32.18 -2.25
N GLY A 30 40.40 32.46 -3.43
CA GLY A 30 41.75 32.01 -3.80
C GLY A 30 41.81 31.17 -5.08
N SER A 31 41.76 31.84 -6.22
CA SER A 31 42.04 31.30 -7.56
C SER A 31 43.48 30.80 -7.75
N SER A 32 43.68 29.71 -8.50
CA SER A 32 44.55 29.72 -9.70
C SER A 32 44.29 28.51 -10.60
N SER A 33 44.15 28.77 -11.90
CA SER A 33 44.09 27.78 -12.96
C SER A 33 45.48 27.24 -13.28
N GLU A 34 45.59 25.91 -13.38
CA GLU A 34 46.51 25.07 -14.17
C GLU A 34 46.83 23.78 -13.38
N GLU A 35 46.93 22.65 -14.11
CA GLU A 35 47.11 21.26 -13.63
C GLU A 35 45.87 20.46 -13.22
N LEU A 36 45.00 20.14 -14.18
CA LEU A 36 44.41 18.79 -14.25
C LEU A 36 44.45 18.30 -15.70
N GLY A 37 45.27 17.27 -15.95
CA GLY A 37 45.43 16.65 -17.26
C GLY A 37 44.13 16.02 -17.75
N ILE A 38 43.72 16.41 -18.96
CA ILE A 38 42.58 15.85 -19.67
C ILE A 38 42.93 14.41 -20.11
N VAL A 39 42.23 13.42 -19.57
CA VAL A 39 42.20 12.07 -20.14
C VAL A 39 41.08 12.04 -21.17
N ASN A 40 41.48 11.91 -22.43
CA ASN A 40 40.58 11.70 -23.57
C ASN A 40 40.09 10.24 -23.54
N VAL A 41 38.78 10.02 -23.43
CA VAL A 41 38.17 8.69 -23.56
C VAL A 41 37.73 8.52 -25.02
N GLN A 42 38.22 7.46 -25.66
CA GLN A 42 37.87 7.08 -27.04
C GLN A 42 36.45 6.49 -27.10
N ASP A 43 35.70 6.90 -28.13
CA ASP A 43 34.27 6.67 -28.36
C ASP A 43 33.87 5.26 -28.90
N ASP A 44 34.66 4.21 -28.66
CA ASP A 44 34.48 2.92 -29.39
C ASP A 44 33.78 1.77 -28.64
N GLU A 45 33.08 2.00 -27.52
CA GLU A 45 32.27 0.96 -26.84
C GLU A 45 30.79 1.31 -26.64
N ARG A 46 30.16 2.05 -27.57
CA ARG A 46 28.75 2.45 -27.43
C ARG A 46 27.71 1.52 -28.06
N SER A 47 28.09 0.39 -28.66
CA SER A 47 27.10 -0.42 -29.41
C SER A 47 26.33 -1.43 -28.56
N LYS A 48 26.87 -1.93 -27.44
CA LYS A 48 26.21 -2.99 -26.62
C LYS A 48 25.26 -2.48 -25.54
N ASP A 49 25.53 -1.31 -24.97
CA ASP A 49 24.66 -0.73 -23.93
C ASP A 49 23.37 -0.10 -24.50
N SER A 50 23.34 0.16 -25.81
CA SER A 50 22.15 0.74 -26.48
C SER A 50 21.02 -0.26 -26.71
N GLU A 51 21.32 -1.50 -27.10
CA GLU A 51 20.29 -2.54 -27.38
C GLU A 51 19.53 -2.96 -26.11
N ILE A 52 20.21 -3.01 -24.96
CA ILE A 52 19.58 -3.34 -23.67
C ILE A 52 18.61 -2.23 -23.23
N SER A 53 18.96 -0.97 -23.53
CA SER A 53 18.15 0.20 -23.19
C SER A 53 16.89 0.31 -24.06
N GLU A 54 16.98 -0.03 -25.35
CA GLU A 54 15.85 -0.02 -26.27
C GLU A 54 14.88 -1.19 -26.02
N GLY A 55 15.38 -2.40 -25.75
CA GLY A 55 14.53 -3.55 -25.40
C GLY A 55 13.76 -3.37 -24.08
N PHE A 56 14.35 -2.67 -23.11
CA PHE A 56 13.64 -2.24 -21.89
C PHE A 56 12.57 -1.21 -22.22
N ALA A 57 12.88 -0.19 -23.03
CA ALA A 57 11.93 0.85 -23.42
C ALA A 57 10.70 0.28 -24.16
N GLU A 58 10.89 -0.68 -25.08
CA GLU A 58 9.78 -1.35 -25.78
C GLU A 58 8.91 -2.20 -24.84
N SER A 59 9.48 -2.82 -23.81
CA SER A 59 8.73 -3.62 -22.81
C SER A 59 7.82 -2.78 -21.89
N ILE A 60 7.98 -1.45 -21.92
CA ILE A 60 7.26 -0.49 -21.06
C ILE A 60 6.25 0.33 -21.88
N VAL A 61 6.19 0.18 -23.21
CA VAL A 61 5.20 0.87 -24.04
C VAL A 61 3.82 0.20 -23.83
N PRO A 62 2.79 0.94 -23.40
CA PRO A 62 1.45 0.37 -23.25
C PRO A 62 0.88 0.01 -24.63
N SER A 63 0.36 -1.21 -24.77
CA SER A 63 -0.56 -1.54 -25.87
C SER A 63 -1.76 -0.58 -25.87
N PRO A 64 -2.41 -0.31 -27.02
CA PRO A 64 -3.61 0.55 -27.12
C PRO A 64 -4.77 0.18 -26.18
N SER A 65 -4.69 -0.96 -25.49
CA SER A 65 -5.66 -1.45 -24.49
C SER A 65 -5.26 -1.17 -23.02
N GLY A 66 -4.15 -0.48 -22.74
CA GLY A 66 -3.83 0.03 -21.40
C GLY A 66 -3.42 -1.01 -20.34
N MET A 67 -3.05 -2.23 -20.73
CA MET A 67 -2.39 -3.22 -19.85
C MET A 67 -0.95 -3.46 -20.29
N LEU A 68 -0.03 -3.47 -19.32
CA LEU A 68 1.31 -4.04 -19.47
C LEU A 68 1.15 -5.55 -19.58
N SER A 69 1.51 -6.18 -20.71
CA SER A 69 1.40 -7.64 -20.80
C SER A 69 2.55 -8.28 -20.01
N PHE A 70 2.19 -8.99 -18.94
CA PHE A 70 3.14 -9.75 -18.11
C PHE A 70 4.01 -10.70 -18.94
N GLU A 71 3.52 -11.16 -20.09
CA GLU A 71 4.26 -12.01 -21.03
C GLU A 71 5.47 -11.31 -21.65
N SER A 72 5.36 -10.02 -21.97
CA SER A 72 6.46 -9.25 -22.58
C SER A 72 7.60 -9.02 -21.59
N LEU A 73 7.26 -8.67 -20.35
CA LEU A 73 8.22 -8.51 -19.27
C LEU A 73 8.89 -9.85 -18.91
N PHE A 74 8.13 -10.95 -18.91
CA PHE A 74 8.67 -12.27 -18.61
C PHE A 74 9.60 -12.80 -19.70
N SER A 75 9.29 -12.52 -20.97
CA SER A 75 10.15 -12.83 -22.12
C SER A 75 11.47 -12.04 -22.07
N PHE A 76 11.40 -10.75 -21.72
CA PHE A 76 12.57 -9.90 -21.54
C PHE A 76 13.50 -10.41 -20.43
N VAL A 77 12.95 -10.75 -19.25
CA VAL A 77 13.73 -11.30 -18.14
C VAL A 77 14.39 -12.63 -18.51
N LYS A 78 13.70 -13.50 -19.26
CA LYS A 78 14.29 -14.76 -19.74
C LYS A 78 15.46 -14.53 -20.71
N LYS A 79 15.35 -13.58 -21.64
CA LYS A 79 16.45 -13.20 -22.55
C LYS A 79 17.64 -12.66 -21.79
N LEU A 80 17.40 -11.80 -20.80
CA LEU A 80 18.47 -11.21 -19.97
C LEU A 80 19.24 -12.28 -19.17
N ILE A 81 18.53 -13.29 -18.65
CA ILE A 81 19.13 -14.43 -17.96
C ILE A 81 19.93 -15.31 -18.94
N ALA A 82 19.40 -15.57 -20.15
CA ALA A 82 20.10 -16.33 -21.17
C ALA A 82 21.40 -15.66 -21.61
N GLU A 83 21.40 -14.33 -21.73
CA GLU A 83 22.55 -13.52 -22.14
C GLU A 83 23.62 -13.40 -21.04
N LEU A 84 23.20 -13.34 -19.77
CA LEU A 84 24.10 -13.31 -18.62
C LEU A 84 24.75 -14.66 -18.31
N PHE A 85 24.10 -15.77 -18.67
CA PHE A 85 24.54 -17.12 -18.30
C PHE A 85 24.83 -18.06 -19.49
N GLY A 86 24.74 -17.57 -20.73
CA GLY A 86 25.17 -18.26 -21.95
C GLY A 86 24.35 -19.48 -22.35
N GLY A 87 23.05 -19.52 -22.02
CA GLY A 87 22.16 -20.64 -22.36
C GLY A 87 21.27 -20.35 -23.56
N GLU A 88 21.28 -21.20 -24.58
CA GLU A 88 20.30 -21.15 -25.68
C GLU A 88 18.90 -21.52 -25.17
N VAL A 89 17.90 -20.68 -25.47
CA VAL A 89 16.49 -20.96 -25.16
C VAL A 89 15.85 -21.61 -26.37
N GLU A 90 15.62 -22.93 -26.30
CA GLU A 90 14.86 -23.68 -27.30
C GLU A 90 13.35 -23.48 -27.07
N GLU A 91 12.68 -22.70 -27.93
CA GLU A 91 11.22 -22.61 -27.95
C GLU A 91 10.63 -23.79 -28.73
N LYS A 92 9.87 -24.67 -28.07
CA LYS A 92 8.94 -25.57 -28.77
C LYS A 92 7.63 -24.82 -29.04
N PRO A 93 7.15 -24.74 -30.30
CA PRO A 93 5.88 -24.10 -30.58
C PRO A 93 4.73 -24.98 -30.05
N VAL A 94 3.85 -24.37 -29.27
CA VAL A 94 2.51 -24.90 -29.02
C VAL A 94 1.70 -24.69 -30.30
N VAL A 95 1.49 -25.77 -31.05
CA VAL A 95 0.65 -25.76 -32.24
C VAL A 95 -0.80 -25.61 -31.79
N VAL A 96 -1.38 -24.43 -32.02
CA VAL A 96 -2.83 -24.24 -32.08
C VAL A 96 -3.28 -24.86 -33.39
N ALA A 97 -3.98 -25.99 -33.31
CA ALA A 97 -4.55 -26.66 -34.47
C ALA A 97 -5.62 -25.75 -35.10
N THR A 98 -5.27 -25.15 -36.23
CA THR A 98 -6.23 -24.68 -37.23
C THR A 98 -6.29 -25.79 -38.28
N GLY A 99 -7.42 -26.46 -38.38
CA GLY A 99 -7.68 -27.45 -39.41
C GLY A 99 -8.83 -26.94 -40.28
N ASP A 100 -8.55 -26.75 -41.57
CA ASP A 100 -9.59 -26.68 -42.58
C ASP A 100 -9.18 -27.46 -43.84
N ASP A 101 -10.19 -28.16 -44.36
CA ASP A 101 -10.47 -28.72 -45.69
C ASP A 101 -9.73 -29.90 -46.36
N SER A 102 -10.55 -30.95 -46.61
CA SER A 102 -10.81 -31.70 -47.88
C SER A 102 -11.22 -33.15 -47.53
N ASP A 103 -12.23 -33.84 -48.09
CA ASP A 103 -13.10 -33.68 -49.25
C ASP A 103 -14.28 -34.71 -49.16
N GLU A 104 -15.28 -34.55 -50.04
CA GLU A 104 -16.39 -35.47 -50.45
C GLU A 104 -17.82 -35.36 -49.84
N SER A 105 -18.76 -35.15 -50.77
CA SER A 105 -20.20 -34.77 -50.75
C SER A 105 -21.21 -35.96 -50.75
N PRO A 106 -22.56 -35.81 -50.98
CA PRO A 106 -23.52 -34.70 -50.78
C PRO A 106 -24.83 -35.12 -50.05
N GLY A 107 -25.64 -34.15 -49.57
CA GLY A 107 -27.10 -34.34 -49.50
C GLY A 107 -27.88 -33.43 -48.55
N GLY A 108 -28.81 -32.64 -49.11
CA GLY A 108 -30.07 -32.29 -48.43
C GLY A 108 -30.26 -30.84 -47.97
N MET A 109 -31.13 -30.12 -48.68
CA MET A 109 -31.68 -28.81 -48.29
C MET A 109 -32.38 -28.84 -46.93
N THR A 110 -32.26 -27.76 -46.13
CA THR A 110 -33.33 -26.78 -45.84
C THR A 110 -32.79 -25.68 -44.90
N GLY A 111 -33.06 -24.41 -45.22
CA GLY A 111 -32.61 -23.25 -44.45
C GLY A 111 -33.41 -23.02 -43.17
N GLY A 112 -32.70 -22.56 -42.14
CA GLY A 112 -33.23 -21.91 -40.95
C GLY A 112 -32.23 -20.83 -40.52
N GLU A 113 -32.70 -19.59 -40.44
CA GLU A 113 -31.93 -18.47 -39.89
C GLU A 113 -31.78 -18.64 -38.38
N ASP A 114 -30.66 -19.21 -37.93
CA ASP A 114 -30.27 -19.19 -36.52
C ASP A 114 -29.61 -17.85 -36.21
N ASN A 115 -30.40 -16.89 -35.71
CA ASN A 115 -29.84 -15.73 -35.02
C ASN A 115 -29.19 -16.21 -33.72
N PRO A 116 -27.90 -15.93 -33.48
CA PRO A 116 -27.28 -16.24 -32.19
C PRO A 116 -27.99 -15.42 -31.09
N PRO A 117 -28.19 -16.00 -29.89
CA PRO A 117 -28.82 -15.27 -28.80
C PRO A 117 -27.99 -14.02 -28.46
N PRO A 118 -28.62 -12.91 -28.03
CA PRO A 118 -27.89 -11.72 -27.64
C PRO A 118 -26.86 -12.09 -26.56
N GLN A 119 -25.58 -11.85 -26.85
CA GLN A 119 -24.54 -11.90 -25.82
C GLN A 119 -24.87 -10.83 -24.79
N GLU A 120 -25.40 -11.27 -23.66
CA GLU A 120 -25.59 -10.45 -22.47
C GLU A 120 -24.21 -9.90 -22.11
N LYS A 121 -24.01 -8.60 -22.30
CA LYS A 121 -22.79 -7.93 -21.81
C LYS A 121 -22.78 -8.15 -20.31
N VAL A 122 -21.90 -9.02 -19.84
CA VAL A 122 -21.60 -9.13 -18.42
C VAL A 122 -21.03 -7.78 -18.02
N GLU A 123 -21.88 -6.91 -17.46
CA GLU A 123 -21.42 -5.72 -16.76
C GLU A 123 -20.58 -6.23 -15.59
N THR A 124 -19.26 -6.25 -15.79
CA THR A 124 -18.33 -6.58 -14.72
C THR A 124 -18.39 -5.43 -13.73
N LYS A 125 -19.20 -5.60 -12.69
CA LYS A 125 -19.23 -4.67 -11.57
C LYS A 125 -17.79 -4.50 -11.06
N PRO A 126 -17.28 -3.28 -10.93
CA PRO A 126 -15.95 -3.06 -10.38
C PRO A 126 -15.91 -3.64 -8.97
N LEU A 127 -14.88 -4.44 -8.68
CA LEU A 127 -14.66 -5.04 -7.37
C LEU A 127 -14.56 -3.92 -6.31
N SER A 128 -14.99 -4.20 -5.09
CA SER A 128 -14.94 -3.23 -3.99
C SER A 128 -14.45 -3.86 -2.70
N GLY A 129 -13.63 -3.13 -1.93
CA GLY A 129 -13.12 -3.61 -0.66
C GLY A 129 -12.27 -4.87 -0.83
N TYR A 130 -12.62 -5.93 -0.11
CA TYR A 130 -11.88 -7.19 -0.11
C TYR A 130 -11.73 -7.83 -1.48
N GLU A 131 -12.73 -7.69 -2.34
CA GLU A 131 -12.75 -8.25 -3.69
C GLU A 131 -11.65 -7.64 -4.56
N SER A 132 -11.23 -6.40 -4.26
CA SER A 132 -10.19 -5.68 -5.00
C SER A 132 -8.78 -6.02 -4.53
N ILE A 133 -8.62 -6.72 -3.41
CA ILE A 133 -7.30 -7.05 -2.86
C ILE A 133 -6.74 -8.25 -3.64
N PRO A 134 -5.58 -8.12 -4.32
CA PRO A 134 -4.99 -9.21 -5.08
C PRO A 134 -4.75 -10.45 -4.23
N ILE A 135 -4.97 -11.63 -4.81
CA ILE A 135 -4.52 -12.89 -4.22
C ILE A 135 -2.99 -12.93 -4.38
N PRO A 136 -2.22 -13.20 -3.31
CA PRO A 136 -0.77 -13.21 -3.39
C PRO A 136 -0.28 -14.23 -4.41
N ALA A 137 0.66 -13.82 -5.26
CA ALA A 137 1.32 -14.70 -6.21
C ALA A 137 2.35 -15.58 -5.48
N GLY A 138 1.89 -16.72 -4.95
CA GLY A 138 2.74 -17.71 -4.26
C GLY A 138 2.88 -17.47 -2.76
N ALA A 139 3.93 -18.07 -2.17
CA ALA A 139 4.22 -17.96 -0.74
C ALA A 139 4.82 -16.57 -0.44
N ALA A 140 3.95 -15.59 -0.21
CA ALA A 140 4.36 -14.28 0.26
C ALA A 140 5.11 -14.40 1.62
N GLY A 141 6.18 -13.62 1.78
CA GLY A 141 7.04 -13.69 2.97
C GLY A 141 6.33 -13.30 4.25
N SER A 142 6.83 -13.76 5.40
CA SER A 142 6.22 -13.48 6.70
C SER A 142 6.41 -12.03 7.14
N GLY A 143 5.62 -11.58 8.12
CA GLY A 143 5.80 -10.25 8.73
C GLY A 143 7.19 -10.10 9.35
N SER A 144 7.66 -11.12 10.07
CA SER A 144 9.00 -11.11 10.68
C SER A 144 10.12 -11.05 9.63
N GLU A 145 9.99 -11.75 8.50
CA GLU A 145 10.93 -11.67 7.38
C GLU A 145 10.97 -10.26 6.77
N PHE A 146 9.81 -9.65 6.57
CA PHE A 146 9.69 -8.28 6.08
C PHE A 146 10.41 -7.28 7.01
N MET A 147 10.20 -7.40 8.33
CA MET A 147 10.83 -6.51 9.32
C MET A 147 12.35 -6.63 9.32
N LYS A 148 12.88 -7.84 9.16
CA LYS A 148 14.32 -8.09 9.07
C LYS A 148 14.92 -7.52 7.78
N ARG A 149 14.27 -7.76 6.63
CA ARG A 149 14.73 -7.27 5.31
C ARG A 149 14.79 -5.75 5.24
N THR A 150 13.87 -5.06 5.92
CA THR A 150 13.73 -3.60 5.86
C THR A 150 14.40 -2.86 7.03
N GLU A 151 15.09 -3.56 7.93
CA GLU A 151 15.65 -3.00 9.18
C GLU A 151 16.56 -1.78 8.95
N ASN A 152 17.40 -1.83 7.92
CA ASN A 152 18.39 -0.79 7.60
C ASN A 152 17.94 0.16 6.49
N MET A 153 16.69 0.07 6.04
CA MET A 153 16.16 0.97 5.01
C MET A 153 15.90 2.37 5.57
N THR A 154 16.04 3.37 4.71
CA THR A 154 15.52 4.71 4.99
C THR A 154 13.98 4.68 5.07
N PRO A 155 13.34 5.68 5.70
CA PRO A 155 11.88 5.77 5.72
C PRO A 155 11.24 5.66 4.34
N ALA A 156 11.80 6.35 3.33
CA ALA A 156 11.28 6.33 1.96
C ALA A 156 11.38 4.93 1.31
N GLN A 157 12.55 4.28 1.38
CA GLN A 157 12.74 2.92 0.87
C GLN A 157 11.80 1.91 1.53
N ARG A 158 11.54 2.08 2.84
CA ARG A 158 10.61 1.22 3.57
C ARG A 158 9.16 1.45 3.13
N GLU A 159 8.73 2.68 2.89
CA GLU A 159 7.39 2.97 2.33
C GLU A 159 7.20 2.32 0.95
N GLU A 160 8.21 2.37 0.08
CA GLU A 160 8.21 1.67 -1.21
C GLU A 160 8.10 0.15 -1.04
N ALA A 161 8.86 -0.43 -0.11
CA ALA A 161 8.79 -1.85 0.21
C ALA A 161 7.42 -2.26 0.80
N ILE A 162 6.81 -1.42 1.64
CA ILE A 162 5.47 -1.62 2.19
C ILE A 162 4.43 -1.66 1.06
N LEU A 163 4.50 -0.69 0.14
CA LEU A 163 3.60 -0.62 -1.01
C LEU A 163 3.74 -1.87 -1.89
N ALA A 164 4.97 -2.28 -2.20
CA ALA A 164 5.22 -3.46 -3.02
C ALA A 164 4.59 -4.73 -2.42
N GLU A 165 4.76 -4.98 -1.13
CA GLU A 165 4.20 -6.16 -0.45
C GLU A 165 2.67 -6.13 -0.42
N ILE A 166 2.08 -5.01 0.03
CA ILE A 166 0.63 -4.92 0.19
C ILE A 166 -0.08 -4.97 -1.17
N LEU A 167 0.43 -4.24 -2.17
CA LEU A 167 -0.14 -4.25 -3.52
C LEU A 167 0.05 -5.60 -4.23
N ALA A 168 1.06 -6.39 -3.86
CA ALA A 168 1.21 -7.77 -4.32
C ALA A 168 0.29 -8.76 -3.56
N GLY A 169 -0.48 -8.29 -2.57
CA GLY A 169 -1.42 -9.11 -1.81
C GLY A 169 -0.81 -9.84 -0.61
N ASN A 170 0.41 -9.47 -0.17
CA ASN A 170 1.01 -10.00 1.07
C ASN A 170 0.36 -9.39 2.32
N ILE A 171 -0.90 -9.78 2.54
CA ILE A 171 -1.67 -9.46 3.71
C ILE A 171 -2.26 -10.74 4.30
N PRO A 172 -2.43 -10.85 5.63
CA PRO A 172 -3.11 -11.98 6.24
C PRO A 172 -4.50 -12.20 5.65
N SER A 173 -4.89 -13.46 5.50
CA SER A 173 -6.15 -13.86 4.86
C SER A 173 -7.35 -13.31 5.62
N PHE A 174 -7.29 -13.30 6.96
CA PHE A 174 -8.38 -12.82 7.81
C PHE A 174 -8.69 -11.33 7.62
N LEU A 175 -7.76 -10.52 7.10
CA LEU A 175 -8.00 -9.10 6.81
C LEU A 175 -8.91 -8.88 5.59
N ARG A 176 -9.10 -9.92 4.77
CA ARG A 176 -9.97 -9.88 3.60
C ARG A 176 -11.45 -10.02 4.00
N GLU A 177 -11.75 -10.52 5.17
CA GLU A 177 -13.15 -10.67 5.63
C GLU A 177 -13.65 -9.38 6.31
N PHE A 178 -13.97 -8.37 5.50
CA PHE A 178 -14.46 -7.09 6.01
C PHE A 178 -15.75 -7.26 6.83
N LYS A 179 -15.85 -6.52 7.93
CA LYS A 179 -16.99 -6.53 8.86
C LYS A 179 -17.95 -5.42 8.54
N GLU A 180 -19.23 -5.75 8.45
CA GLU A 180 -20.28 -4.75 8.33
C GLU A 180 -20.55 -4.11 9.70
N ILE A 181 -20.67 -2.79 9.71
CA ILE A 181 -21.14 -2.02 10.86
C ILE A 181 -22.35 -1.20 10.45
N GLU A 182 -23.36 -1.16 11.33
CA GLU A 182 -24.60 -0.43 11.14
C GLU A 182 -24.65 0.72 12.14
N VAL A 183 -24.93 1.93 11.65
CA VAL A 183 -24.99 3.14 12.48
C VAL A 183 -26.28 3.88 12.17
N SER A 184 -27.02 4.27 13.21
CA SER A 184 -28.24 5.05 13.09
C SER A 184 -28.09 6.42 13.75
N ARG A 185 -28.49 7.50 13.06
CA ARG A 185 -28.42 8.87 13.59
C ARG A 185 -29.60 9.72 13.17
N LYS A 186 -30.10 10.54 14.09
CA LYS A 186 -31.04 11.63 13.77
C LYS A 186 -30.30 12.79 13.12
N LEU A 187 -30.64 13.12 11.88
CA LEU A 187 -29.98 14.16 11.09
C LEU A 187 -30.72 15.51 11.16
N LYS A 188 -30.17 16.52 10.48
CA LYS A 188 -30.69 17.91 10.52
C LYS A 188 -32.08 18.07 9.90
N ASP A 189 -32.46 17.17 9.00
CA ASP A 189 -33.78 17.12 8.38
C ASP A 189 -34.86 16.55 9.34
N GLY A 190 -34.46 16.15 10.55
CA GLY A 190 -35.34 15.64 11.58
C GLY A 190 -35.60 14.13 11.49
N LYS A 191 -35.09 13.45 10.47
CA LYS A 191 -35.25 12.00 10.28
C LYS A 191 -34.11 11.24 10.91
N THR A 192 -34.38 9.98 11.28
CA THR A 192 -33.34 9.02 11.64
C THR A 192 -32.94 8.28 10.37
N HIS A 193 -31.68 8.40 10.01
CA HIS A 193 -31.08 7.68 8.89
C HIS A 193 -30.23 6.53 9.42
N VAL A 194 -30.16 5.45 8.65
CA VAL A 194 -29.33 4.27 8.92
C VAL A 194 -28.29 4.14 7.82
N ILE A 195 -27.03 3.89 8.20
CA ILE A 195 -25.97 3.53 7.27
C ILE A 195 -25.35 2.19 7.66
N LYS A 196 -25.11 1.34 6.67
CA LYS A 196 -24.26 0.15 6.80
C LYS A 196 -23.03 0.31 5.93
N TYR A 197 -21.86 0.04 6.49
CA TYR A 197 -20.61 0.05 5.74
C TYR A 197 -19.67 -1.04 6.22
N LYS A 198 -18.80 -1.49 5.31
CA LYS A 198 -17.86 -2.58 5.56
C LYS A 198 -16.48 -2.05 5.88
N VAL A 199 -15.86 -2.55 6.94
CA VAL A 199 -14.56 -2.15 7.45
C VAL A 199 -13.63 -3.35 7.60
N MET A 200 -12.35 -3.18 7.30
CA MET A 200 -11.33 -4.19 7.57
C MET A 200 -11.31 -4.56 9.07
N PRO A 201 -11.29 -5.85 9.44
CA PRO A 201 -11.45 -6.28 10.84
C PRO A 201 -10.33 -5.75 11.76
N ASP A 202 -9.13 -5.55 11.22
CA ASP A 202 -8.00 -4.91 11.89
C ASP A 202 -7.38 -3.83 10.98
N VAL A 203 -6.27 -3.22 11.39
CA VAL A 203 -5.44 -2.37 10.54
C VAL A 203 -4.61 -3.24 9.59
N LEU A 204 -4.19 -2.68 8.46
CA LEU A 204 -3.32 -3.34 7.49
C LEU A 204 -2.07 -3.93 8.16
N ALA A 205 -1.74 -5.14 7.73
CA ALA A 205 -0.57 -5.87 8.17
C ALA A 205 0.11 -6.53 6.97
N ILE A 206 1.42 -6.78 7.10
CA ILE A 206 2.21 -7.55 6.14
C ILE A 206 2.52 -8.91 6.76
N GLY A 207 2.38 -9.97 5.95
CA GLY A 207 2.66 -11.36 6.35
C GLY A 207 1.45 -12.28 6.17
N ASN A 208 1.48 -13.39 6.90
CA ASN A 208 0.44 -14.43 6.85
C ASN A 208 -0.30 -14.54 8.21
N ASP A 209 -1.33 -15.40 8.28
CA ASP A 209 -2.19 -15.52 9.46
C ASP A 209 -1.46 -15.92 10.75
N SER A 210 -0.28 -16.54 10.62
CA SER A 210 0.52 -17.02 11.75
C SER A 210 1.69 -16.10 12.11
N ASP A 211 2.17 -15.26 11.18
CA ASP A 211 3.29 -14.36 11.36
C ASP A 211 3.09 -13.10 10.50
N PHE A 212 2.58 -12.05 11.15
CA PHE A 212 2.30 -10.76 10.55
C PHE A 212 2.69 -9.61 11.47
N VAL A 213 2.86 -8.43 10.87
CA VAL A 213 3.09 -7.17 11.59
C VAL A 213 2.08 -6.13 11.12
N ARG A 214 1.27 -5.61 12.06
CA ARG A 214 0.39 -4.44 11.81
C ARG A 214 1.25 -3.26 11.44
N MET A 215 1.18 -2.83 10.18
CA MET A 215 2.21 -2.04 9.53
C MET A 215 1.89 -0.54 9.55
N PRO A 216 2.62 0.27 10.33
CA PRO A 216 2.58 1.72 10.19
C PRO A 216 3.08 2.17 8.81
N MET A 217 2.45 3.19 8.24
CA MET A 217 2.93 3.88 7.04
C MET A 217 2.36 5.30 7.00
N SER A 218 2.89 6.10 6.08
CA SER A 218 2.46 7.47 5.81
C SER A 218 1.05 7.51 5.17
N PRO A 219 0.33 8.64 5.26
CA PRO A 219 -0.90 8.84 4.49
C PRO A 219 -0.69 8.76 2.98
N LEU A 220 0.53 8.96 2.45
CA LEU A 220 0.82 8.85 1.02
C LEU A 220 0.71 7.39 0.55
N ALA A 221 1.38 6.47 1.24
CA ALA A 221 1.29 5.04 0.94
C ALA A 221 -0.10 4.48 1.26
N ALA A 222 -0.65 4.84 2.42
CA ALA A 222 -1.99 4.40 2.84
C ALA A 222 -3.07 4.81 1.82
N GLN A 223 -3.03 6.03 1.30
CA GLN A 223 -3.97 6.48 0.27
C GLN A 223 -3.79 5.72 -1.04
N THR A 224 -2.55 5.44 -1.45
CA THR A 224 -2.26 4.67 -2.66
C THR A 224 -2.86 3.26 -2.57
N ILE A 225 -2.73 2.60 -1.42
CA ILE A 225 -3.33 1.29 -1.17
C ILE A 225 -4.87 1.38 -1.17
N ALA A 226 -5.44 2.36 -0.47
CA ALA A 226 -6.89 2.55 -0.43
C ALA A 226 -7.48 2.77 -1.83
N ASP A 227 -6.84 3.61 -2.64
CA ASP A 227 -7.24 3.87 -4.03
C ASP A 227 -7.20 2.58 -4.87
N LYS A 228 -6.16 1.75 -4.72
CA LYS A 228 -6.02 0.48 -5.44
C LYS A 228 -7.01 -0.59 -5.01
N PHE A 229 -7.41 -0.60 -3.73
CA PHE A 229 -8.38 -1.57 -3.20
C PHE A 229 -9.82 -1.06 -3.23
N ASN A 230 -10.09 0.06 -3.92
CA ASN A 230 -11.41 0.68 -3.99
C ASN A 230 -12.02 0.90 -2.59
N CYS A 231 -11.20 1.47 -1.71
CA CYS A 231 -11.49 1.79 -0.31
C CYS A 231 -11.23 3.27 -0.01
N ILE A 232 -11.64 3.71 1.18
CA ILE A 232 -11.20 4.94 1.82
C ILE A 232 -10.58 4.68 3.20
N LEU A 233 -9.94 5.70 3.75
CA LEU A 233 -9.51 5.77 5.15
C LEU A 233 -10.63 6.36 6.03
N PRO A 234 -10.65 6.09 7.35
CA PRO A 234 -11.74 6.54 8.22
C PRO A 234 -11.74 8.06 8.44
N THR A 235 -12.89 8.62 8.80
CA THR A 235 -12.96 9.92 9.48
C THR A 235 -12.87 9.72 11.00
N THR A 236 -12.85 10.81 11.77
CA THR A 236 -12.99 10.73 13.24
C THR A 236 -14.29 10.06 13.69
N GLN A 237 -15.40 10.26 12.96
CA GLN A 237 -16.68 9.66 13.32
C GLN A 237 -16.67 8.15 13.07
N MET A 238 -16.12 7.72 11.94
CA MET A 238 -16.00 6.29 11.63
C MET A 238 -15.08 5.59 12.64
N SER A 239 -13.94 6.20 13.00
CA SER A 239 -13.02 5.63 13.99
C SER A 239 -13.70 5.40 15.35
N ASP A 240 -14.54 6.34 15.81
CA ASP A 240 -15.37 6.15 17.00
C ASP A 240 -16.40 5.03 16.85
N ASP A 241 -17.10 4.99 15.71
CA ASP A 241 -18.14 4.00 15.45
C ASP A 241 -17.56 2.58 15.39
N ILE A 242 -16.41 2.43 14.74
CA ILE A 242 -15.64 1.19 14.66
C ILE A 242 -15.22 0.74 16.05
N TYR A 243 -14.69 1.64 16.89
CA TYR A 243 -14.37 1.29 18.26
C TYR A 243 -15.61 0.81 19.04
N ASN A 244 -16.74 1.51 18.91
CA ASN A 244 -17.98 1.15 19.60
C ASN A 244 -18.49 -0.23 19.17
N HIS A 245 -18.42 -0.56 17.88
CA HIS A 245 -18.85 -1.85 17.32
C HIS A 245 -17.80 -2.97 17.44
N ALA A 246 -16.54 -2.64 17.76
CA ALA A 246 -15.48 -3.64 17.87
C ALA A 246 -15.81 -4.72 18.91
N GLU A 247 -15.72 -5.97 18.48
CA GLU A 247 -15.86 -7.15 19.32
C GLU A 247 -14.71 -7.22 20.34
N THR A 248 -13.50 -6.83 19.92
CA THR A 248 -12.33 -6.71 20.78
C THR A 248 -11.90 -5.25 20.94
N LYS A 249 -11.94 -4.73 22.16
CA LYS A 249 -11.46 -3.38 22.50
C LYS A 249 -10.20 -3.49 23.35
N LEU A 250 -9.03 -3.29 22.74
CA LEU A 250 -7.77 -3.30 23.47
C LEU A 250 -7.45 -1.93 24.06
N THR A 251 -6.86 -1.92 25.25
CA THR A 251 -6.30 -0.67 25.80
C THR A 251 -5.03 -0.28 25.04
N PRO A 252 -4.76 1.02 24.88
CA PRO A 252 -3.51 1.55 24.33
C PRO A 252 -2.23 0.98 24.97
N SER A 253 -1.17 0.86 24.18
CA SER A 253 0.17 0.40 24.61
C SER A 253 1.23 1.48 24.29
N PRO A 254 1.27 2.60 25.04
CA PRO A 254 2.25 3.65 24.77
C PRO A 254 3.68 3.16 25.01
N MET A 255 4.56 3.37 24.04
CA MET A 255 5.99 3.07 24.13
C MET A 255 6.81 4.34 24.31
N SER A 256 6.53 5.07 25.39
CA SER A 256 7.18 6.36 25.71
C SER A 256 7.65 6.39 27.17
N GLY A 257 8.51 7.37 27.50
CA GLY A 257 8.95 7.61 28.88
C GLY A 257 10.12 6.73 29.34
N GLY A 258 10.34 6.64 30.66
CA GLY A 258 11.56 6.06 31.25
C GLY A 258 11.82 4.58 30.93
N GLN A 259 10.78 3.80 30.67
CA GLN A 259 10.90 2.40 30.21
C GLN A 259 11.45 2.32 28.78
N TYR A 260 11.15 3.31 27.93
CA TYR A 260 11.57 3.38 26.53
C TYR A 260 12.53 4.55 26.35
N LYS A 261 13.78 4.37 26.78
CA LYS A 261 14.84 5.38 26.60
C LYS A 261 14.99 5.73 25.11
N ASN A 262 15.16 7.04 24.85
CA ASN A 262 15.32 7.61 23.52
C ASN A 262 14.18 7.26 22.55
N TRP A 263 12.96 7.04 23.05
CA TRP A 263 11.82 6.59 22.23
C TRP A 263 11.54 7.50 21.03
N GLN A 264 11.76 8.82 21.15
CA GLN A 264 11.51 9.76 20.04
C GLN A 264 12.35 9.44 18.79
N GLN A 265 13.56 8.92 18.95
CA GLN A 265 14.46 8.55 17.85
C GLN A 265 14.16 7.17 17.26
N ARG A 266 13.38 6.37 18.02
CA ARG A 266 13.15 4.95 17.78
C ARG A 266 11.73 4.66 17.33
N MET A 267 10.77 5.55 17.62
CA MET A 267 9.34 5.35 17.37
C MET A 267 8.96 5.14 15.91
N THR A 268 9.81 5.56 14.96
CA THR A 268 9.66 5.37 13.52
C THR A 268 10.53 4.21 12.98
N LYS A 269 11.16 3.42 13.85
CA LYS A 269 12.07 2.32 13.48
C LYS A 269 11.38 0.97 13.57
N ASN A 270 11.88 0.02 12.77
CA ASN A 270 11.35 -1.35 12.70
C ASN A 270 11.29 -2.03 14.06
N GLU A 271 12.31 -1.84 14.91
CA GLU A 271 12.32 -2.36 16.28
C GLU A 271 11.08 -1.94 17.10
N PHE A 272 10.61 -0.69 16.97
CA PHE A 272 9.40 -0.23 17.67
C PHE A 272 8.13 -0.78 17.05
N TYR A 273 8.10 -0.99 15.74
CA TYR A 273 6.96 -1.60 15.06
C TYR A 273 6.80 -3.06 15.51
N THR A 274 7.90 -3.81 15.56
CA THR A 274 7.94 -5.19 16.04
C THR A 274 7.60 -5.31 17.52
N GLU A 275 8.16 -4.45 18.39
CA GLU A 275 7.84 -4.50 19.82
C GLU A 275 6.37 -4.10 20.09
N HIS A 276 5.83 -3.10 19.38
CA HIS A 276 4.42 -2.77 19.53
C HIS A 276 3.51 -3.91 19.03
N GLN A 277 3.87 -4.57 17.93
CA GLN A 277 3.15 -5.77 17.47
C GLN A 277 3.15 -6.85 18.57
N ARG A 278 4.30 -7.13 19.19
CA ARG A 278 4.39 -8.09 20.31
C ARG A 278 3.47 -7.73 21.47
N LEU A 279 3.42 -6.45 21.86
CA LEU A 279 2.54 -5.96 22.94
C LEU A 279 1.06 -6.11 22.60
N VAL A 280 0.67 -5.85 21.35
CA VAL A 280 -0.72 -6.01 20.88
C VAL A 280 -1.09 -7.50 20.86
N GLU A 281 -0.26 -8.36 20.27
CA GLU A 281 -0.51 -9.81 20.23
C GLU A 281 -0.60 -10.43 21.64
N GLU A 282 0.23 -9.97 22.58
CA GLU A 282 0.14 -10.40 23.97
C GLU A 282 -1.22 -10.03 24.60
N LYS A 283 -1.74 -8.83 24.31
CA LYS A 283 -3.07 -8.40 24.76
C LYS A 283 -4.19 -9.18 24.07
N CYS A 284 -4.11 -9.39 22.75
CA CYS A 284 -5.03 -10.22 21.99
C CYS A 284 -5.18 -11.61 22.64
N ARG A 285 -4.05 -12.28 22.89
CA ARG A 285 -4.03 -13.60 23.55
C ARG A 285 -4.65 -13.57 24.95
N LYS A 286 -4.38 -12.53 25.75
CA LYS A 286 -4.94 -12.39 27.11
C LYS A 286 -6.46 -12.25 27.12
N VAL A 287 -7.03 -11.60 26.11
CA VAL A 287 -8.49 -11.39 26.02
C VAL A 287 -9.19 -12.42 25.13
N GLY A 288 -8.47 -13.42 24.61
CA GLY A 288 -9.01 -14.45 23.74
C GLY A 288 -9.47 -13.93 22.37
N HIS A 289 -8.87 -12.85 21.87
CA HIS A 289 -9.14 -12.34 20.53
C HIS A 289 -8.83 -13.40 19.47
N GLN A 290 -9.71 -13.55 18.49
CA GLN A 290 -9.50 -14.39 17.32
C GLN A 290 -9.29 -13.52 16.08
N ASN A 291 -8.29 -13.87 15.27
CA ASN A 291 -8.04 -13.20 14.00
C ASN A 291 -9.32 -13.17 13.15
N GLY A 292 -9.63 -12.00 12.61
CA GLY A 292 -10.86 -11.76 11.87
C GLY A 292 -12.02 -11.22 12.71
N MET A 293 -11.94 -11.15 14.04
CA MET A 293 -12.90 -10.34 14.83
C MET A 293 -12.63 -8.85 14.64
N LEU A 294 -13.65 -7.99 14.68
CA LEU A 294 -13.43 -6.55 14.64
C LEU A 294 -12.69 -6.08 15.90
N ILE A 295 -11.50 -5.51 15.74
CA ILE A 295 -10.63 -5.06 16.84
C ILE A 295 -10.30 -3.58 16.74
N ALA A 296 -10.29 -2.88 17.88
CA ALA A 296 -9.97 -1.45 17.97
C ALA A 296 -9.29 -1.07 19.30
N GLY A 297 -8.79 0.18 19.38
CA GLY A 297 -8.17 0.77 20.57
C GLY A 297 -6.66 0.57 20.70
N HIS A 298 -6.07 -0.35 19.94
CA HIS A 298 -4.63 -0.65 19.93
C HIS A 298 -3.79 0.31 19.10
N LYS A 299 -4.37 0.97 18.08
CA LYS A 299 -3.69 1.90 17.16
C LYS A 299 -4.45 3.23 17.04
N LYS A 300 -3.81 4.22 16.43
CA LYS A 300 -4.41 5.48 15.97
C LYS A 300 -4.66 5.38 14.48
N ASP A 301 -5.89 5.57 14.05
CA ASP A 301 -6.20 5.57 12.63
C ASP A 301 -5.62 6.83 11.96
N VAL A 302 -4.98 6.66 10.80
CA VAL A 302 -4.75 7.77 9.85
C VAL A 302 -6.09 8.11 9.20
N ILE A 303 -6.50 9.38 9.26
CA ILE A 303 -7.86 9.78 8.92
C ILE A 303 -7.98 10.77 7.76
N ILE A 304 -9.16 10.74 7.13
CA ILE A 304 -9.66 11.78 6.22
C ILE A 304 -10.30 12.90 7.05
N THR A 305 -10.00 14.15 6.67
CA THR A 305 -10.50 15.33 7.37
C THR A 305 -10.45 16.58 6.48
N ASN A 306 -11.36 17.54 6.70
CA ASN A 306 -11.31 18.87 6.10
C ASN A 306 -10.16 19.75 6.61
N PHE A 307 -9.62 19.47 7.80
CA PHE A 307 -8.48 20.18 8.38
C PHE A 307 -7.25 20.19 7.48
N LEU A 308 -7.05 19.10 6.72
CA LEU A 308 -5.95 19.00 5.76
C LEU A 308 -6.03 20.07 4.66
N ASN A 309 -7.21 20.63 4.38
CA ASN A 309 -7.38 21.67 3.35
C ASN A 309 -6.53 22.93 3.64
N SER A 310 -6.32 23.25 4.92
CA SER A 310 -5.43 24.32 5.38
C SER A 310 -4.08 23.84 5.92
N HIS A 311 -3.86 22.53 6.01
CA HIS A 311 -2.65 21.89 6.54
C HIS A 311 -2.16 20.80 5.58
N LYS A 312 -1.79 21.21 4.37
CA LYS A 312 -1.62 20.28 3.25
C LYS A 312 -0.44 19.32 3.42
N ASP A 313 0.56 19.74 4.18
CA ASP A 313 1.77 18.98 4.44
C ASP A 313 1.70 18.13 5.72
N SER A 314 0.51 17.98 6.33
CA SER A 314 0.35 17.26 7.60
C SER A 314 -0.25 15.86 7.40
N VAL A 315 0.06 14.97 8.34
CA VAL A 315 -0.75 13.78 8.62
C VAL A 315 -1.66 14.06 9.82
N VAL A 316 -2.89 13.54 9.78
CA VAL A 316 -3.80 13.57 10.93
C VAL A 316 -4.08 12.14 11.37
N ILE A 317 -3.80 11.88 12.65
CA ILE A 317 -4.06 10.61 13.30
C ILE A 317 -5.04 10.81 14.46
N TYR A 318 -5.93 9.85 14.65
CA TYR A 318 -7.00 9.92 15.64
C TYR A 318 -7.25 8.56 16.28
N GLY A 319 -7.75 8.55 17.51
CA GLY A 319 -8.19 7.34 18.19
C GLY A 319 -7.27 6.98 19.35
N TRP A 320 -6.76 5.74 19.34
CA TRP A 320 -6.20 5.14 20.56
C TRP A 320 -7.22 5.17 21.70
N HIS A 321 -8.46 4.78 21.38
CA HIS A 321 -9.58 4.76 22.32
C HIS A 321 -9.29 3.84 23.49
N ASP A 322 -9.73 4.26 24.67
CA ASP A 322 -9.41 3.57 25.91
C ASP A 322 -10.68 3.22 26.69
N SER A 323 -10.93 1.94 26.92
CA SER A 323 -12.08 1.52 27.73
C SER A 323 -12.06 2.10 29.15
N ARG A 324 -10.87 2.43 29.68
CA ARG A 324 -10.70 3.01 31.02
C ARG A 324 -11.18 4.46 31.13
N ASN A 325 -11.37 5.17 30.02
CA ASN A 325 -11.89 6.54 29.99
C ASN A 325 -13.29 6.64 29.36
N GLY A 326 -14.03 5.52 29.34
CA GLY A 326 -15.34 5.44 28.70
C GLY A 326 -15.27 5.31 27.17
N GLY A 327 -14.16 4.82 26.63
CA GLY A 327 -13.99 4.63 25.19
C GLY A 327 -13.66 5.91 24.42
N LYS A 328 -13.20 6.96 25.10
CA LYS A 328 -12.78 8.21 24.47
C LYS A 328 -11.39 8.07 23.84
N PRO A 329 -11.14 8.72 22.69
CA PRO A 329 -9.83 8.71 22.05
C PRO A 329 -8.80 9.43 22.94
N ILE A 330 -7.63 8.82 23.17
CA ILE A 330 -6.49 9.50 23.81
C ILE A 330 -5.85 10.46 22.80
N GLN A 331 -5.68 10.00 21.57
CA GLN A 331 -5.28 10.86 20.46
C GLN A 331 -6.54 11.54 19.92
N GLY A 332 -6.81 12.74 20.43
CA GLY A 332 -7.77 13.64 19.80
C GLY A 332 -7.29 14.10 18.42
N TYR A 333 -7.83 15.22 17.97
CA TYR A 333 -7.40 15.84 16.71
C TYR A 333 -5.95 16.34 16.86
N GLY A 334 -4.97 15.61 16.31
CA GLY A 334 -3.55 15.95 16.39
C GLY A 334 -2.94 16.10 15.01
N TRP A 335 -2.20 17.19 14.79
CA TRP A 335 -1.63 17.59 13.49
C TRP A 335 -0.15 17.99 13.58
N GLY A 336 0.60 17.38 14.51
CA GLY A 336 1.97 17.77 14.81
C GLY A 336 3.04 17.23 13.86
N HIS A 337 2.67 16.44 12.85
CA HIS A 337 3.60 15.68 12.03
C HIS A 337 3.39 15.93 10.54
N GLU A 338 4.50 15.91 9.78
CA GLU A 338 4.48 16.03 8.33
C GLU A 338 3.87 14.79 7.63
N VAL A 339 3.45 14.97 6.38
CA VAL A 339 2.74 13.98 5.56
C VAL A 339 3.54 12.69 5.29
N THR A 340 4.86 12.70 5.50
CA THR A 340 5.75 11.52 5.37
C THR A 340 5.98 10.80 6.70
N TYR A 341 5.41 11.29 7.80
CA TYR A 341 5.62 10.72 9.13
C TYR A 341 4.82 9.44 9.35
N ALA A 342 5.46 8.43 9.97
CA ALA A 342 4.82 7.23 10.46
C ALA A 342 5.54 6.64 11.68
N ASP A 343 4.84 6.53 12.81
CA ASP A 343 5.35 5.87 14.01
C ASP A 343 4.59 4.57 14.33
N TYR A 344 5.10 3.82 15.32
CA TYR A 344 4.55 2.54 15.75
C TYR A 344 3.05 2.57 16.10
N SER A 345 2.48 3.74 16.40
CA SER A 345 1.10 3.90 16.81
C SER A 345 0.13 4.08 15.65
N HIS A 346 0.63 4.38 14.43
CA HIS A 346 -0.22 4.48 13.23
C HIS A 346 -0.89 3.14 12.91
N GLY A 347 -2.16 3.24 12.56
CA GLY A 347 -3.02 2.19 12.06
C GLY A 347 -3.66 2.64 10.76
N ILE A 348 -3.60 1.78 9.74
CA ILE A 348 -4.25 2.02 8.45
C ILE A 348 -5.44 1.08 8.36
N ARG A 349 -6.65 1.60 8.53
CA ARG A 349 -7.88 0.82 8.45
C ARG A 349 -8.61 1.16 7.17
N LEU A 350 -8.96 0.15 6.39
CA LEU A 350 -9.67 0.33 5.13
C LEU A 350 -11.18 0.19 5.33
N ILE A 351 -11.93 1.06 4.68
CA ILE A 351 -13.39 1.02 4.60
C ILE A 351 -13.78 0.90 3.13
N ALA A 352 -14.66 -0.03 2.80
CA ALA A 352 -15.12 -0.23 1.43
C ALA A 352 -15.87 1.00 0.90
N ASN A 353 -15.74 1.29 -0.40
CA ASN A 353 -16.42 2.43 -1.01
C ASN A 353 -17.94 2.27 -1.12
N GLU A 354 -18.45 1.04 -1.32
CA GLU A 354 -19.90 0.79 -1.37
C GLU A 354 -20.48 0.74 0.05
N VAL A 355 -21.54 1.53 0.27
CA VAL A 355 -22.32 1.57 1.51
C VAL A 355 -23.81 1.46 1.21
N GLU A 356 -24.61 1.18 2.23
CA GLU A 356 -26.07 1.19 2.16
C GLU A 356 -26.60 2.28 3.09
N VAL A 357 -27.34 3.25 2.57
CA VAL A 357 -28.02 4.31 3.34
C VAL A 357 -29.52 4.13 3.17
N ASP A 358 -30.23 3.89 4.27
CA ASP A 358 -31.68 3.63 4.29
C ASP A 358 -32.15 2.54 3.30
N GLY A 359 -31.31 1.54 3.05
CA GLY A 359 -31.57 0.45 2.12
C GLY A 359 -31.11 0.70 0.68
N GLU A 360 -30.61 1.90 0.37
CA GLU A 360 -30.10 2.26 -0.96
C GLU A 360 -28.57 2.20 -1.02
N LYS A 361 -28.03 1.56 -2.06
CA LYS A 361 -26.57 1.50 -2.27
C LYS A 361 -26.02 2.83 -2.77
N MET A 362 -24.93 3.30 -2.16
CA MET A 362 -24.27 4.56 -2.49
C MET A 362 -22.75 4.41 -2.48
N ASP A 363 -22.04 5.32 -3.16
CA ASP A 363 -20.61 5.54 -2.91
C ASP A 363 -20.45 6.36 -1.63
N ILE A 364 -19.62 5.88 -0.70
CA ILE A 364 -19.33 6.53 0.57
C ILE A 364 -18.81 7.97 0.40
N LYS A 365 -18.16 8.27 -0.72
CA LYS A 365 -17.64 9.61 -1.04
C LYS A 365 -18.78 10.58 -1.32
N ASP A 366 -19.86 10.12 -1.96
CA ASP A 366 -21.06 10.93 -2.19
C ASP A 366 -21.79 11.20 -0.87
N VAL A 367 -21.89 10.18 -0.01
CA VAL A 367 -22.43 10.34 1.36
C VAL A 367 -21.61 11.36 2.16
N LEU A 368 -20.27 11.27 2.08
CA LEU A 368 -19.38 12.23 2.74
C LEU A 368 -19.49 13.64 2.17
N ALA A 369 -19.74 13.81 0.87
CA ALA A 369 -19.91 15.12 0.24
C ALA A 369 -21.29 15.77 0.49
N ASP A 370 -22.30 14.97 0.85
CA ASP A 370 -23.68 15.43 1.03
C ASP A 370 -23.88 16.33 2.26
N PRO A 371 -24.55 17.50 2.15
CA PRO A 371 -24.84 18.42 3.26
C PRO A 371 -25.59 17.83 4.47
N THR A 372 -26.39 16.79 4.25
CA THR A 372 -27.22 16.14 5.25
C THR A 372 -26.61 14.81 5.69
N LEU A 373 -26.38 13.90 4.75
CA LEU A 373 -25.94 12.52 5.02
C LEU A 373 -24.51 12.44 5.54
N SER A 374 -23.64 13.42 5.26
CA SER A 374 -22.26 13.43 5.78
C SER A 374 -22.17 13.30 7.29
N LYS A 375 -23.21 13.74 8.02
CA LYS A 375 -23.30 13.58 9.48
C LYS A 375 -23.41 12.14 9.98
N LEU A 376 -23.74 11.20 9.10
CA LEU A 376 -23.66 9.76 9.39
C LEU A 376 -22.22 9.34 9.64
N LEU A 377 -21.29 9.98 8.93
CA LEU A 377 -19.91 9.55 8.75
C LEU A 377 -18.86 10.60 9.11
N SER A 378 -19.23 11.82 9.49
CA SER A 378 -18.31 12.92 9.76
C SER A 378 -18.86 13.90 10.78
N LYS A 379 -18.03 14.28 11.77
CA LYS A 379 -18.33 15.34 12.74
C LYS A 379 -18.09 16.74 12.16
N GLU A 380 -17.44 16.84 11.00
CA GLU A 380 -17.05 18.09 10.35
C GLU A 380 -18.10 18.58 9.34
N GLY A 381 -19.19 17.82 9.18
CA GLY A 381 -20.11 18.00 8.07
C GLY A 381 -19.50 17.47 6.76
N PRO A 382 -19.86 18.07 5.61
CA PRO A 382 -19.43 17.60 4.30
C PRO A 382 -17.92 17.55 4.13
N VAL A 383 -17.40 16.42 3.65
CA VAL A 383 -16.00 16.19 3.31
C VAL A 383 -15.91 15.91 1.82
N LYS A 384 -15.60 16.94 1.02
CA LYS A 384 -15.53 16.83 -0.44
C LYS A 384 -14.25 16.18 -0.95
N ASN A 385 -13.13 16.40 -0.25
CA ASN A 385 -11.86 15.77 -0.58
C ASN A 385 -11.61 14.60 0.39
N THR A 386 -11.82 13.39 -0.11
CA THR A 386 -11.72 12.14 0.66
C THR A 386 -10.32 11.52 0.63
N ARG A 387 -9.27 12.33 0.40
CA ARG A 387 -7.89 11.88 0.57
C ARG A 387 -7.42 12.09 2.01
N ALA A 388 -6.51 11.28 2.52
CA ALA A 388 -5.84 11.51 3.81
C ALA A 388 -4.61 12.43 3.71
N HIS A 389 -4.37 13.03 2.54
CA HIS A 389 -3.34 14.04 2.30
C HIS A 389 -3.81 15.08 1.28
N ARG A 390 -3.10 16.21 1.14
CA ARG A 390 -3.40 17.28 0.16
C ARG A 390 -2.18 17.74 -0.63
N LYS A 391 -1.11 16.95 -0.60
CA LYS A 391 0.13 17.24 -1.31
C LYS A 391 0.06 16.75 -2.74
#